data_AF-A0A3B0YHF8-F1
#
_entry.id   AF-A0A3B0YHF8-F1
#
_cell.length_a   1.000
_cell.length_b   1.000
_cell.length_c   1.000
_cell.angle_alpha   90.00
_cell.angle_beta   90.00
_cell.angle_gamma   90.00
#
_symmetry.space_group_name_H-M   'P 1'
#
loop_
_entity.id
_entity.type
_entity.pdbx_description
1 polymer ?
#
loop_
_entity_poly.entity_id
_entity_poly.type
_entity_poly.pdbx_seq_one_letter_code
_entity_poly.pdbx_strand_id
1 'polypeptide(L)' 'MPKPRSAQVSLEATPYYHCTSRCVRRAFLCGFNIDTNKDYEYRRQW' A
#
# COMPACT_ATOMS: atom_id res chain seq x y z
N MET A 1 7.94 -3.98 -15.31
CA MET A 1 7.18 -4.70 -14.26
C MET A 1 7.15 -3.87 -12.98
N PRO A 2 6.08 -3.93 -12.17
CA PRO A 2 6.05 -3.29 -10.86
C PRO A 2 7.11 -3.92 -9.95
N LYS A 3 7.94 -3.07 -9.31
CA LYS A 3 8.94 -3.49 -8.32
C LYS A 3 8.39 -3.21 -6.91
N PRO A 4 8.76 -4.00 -5.89
CA PRO A 4 8.41 -3.70 -4.50
C PRO A 4 9.01 -2.34 -4.09
N ARG A 5 8.29 -1.57 -3.27
CA ARG A 5 8.73 -0.20 -2.92
C ARG A 5 10.05 -0.18 -2.14
N SER A 6 10.37 -1.22 -1.38
CA SER A 6 11.68 -1.38 -0.72
C SER A 6 12.86 -1.36 -1.68
N ALA A 7 12.66 -1.81 -2.93
CA ALA A 7 13.67 -1.75 -3.99
C ALA A 7 13.67 -0.43 -4.77
N GLN A 8 12.73 0.48 -4.46
CA GLN A 8 12.59 1.80 -5.10
C GLN A 8 12.98 2.94 -4.15
N VAL A 9 13.11 2.67 -2.85
CA VAL A 9 13.44 3.64 -1.80
C VAL A 9 14.94 3.59 -1.54
N SER A 10 15.63 4.73 -1.68
CA SER A 10 17.04 4.90 -1.31
C SER A 10 17.15 5.85 -0.12
N LEU A 11 17.48 5.31 1.05
CA LEU A 11 17.69 6.11 2.26
C LEU A 11 18.95 6.97 2.20
N GLU A 12 19.95 6.56 1.39
CA GLU A 12 21.17 7.33 1.15
C GLU A 12 20.87 8.63 0.37
N ALA A 13 19.94 8.57 -0.59
CA ALA A 13 19.56 9.74 -1.38
C ALA A 13 18.70 10.74 -0.58
N THR A 14 17.79 10.25 0.25
CA THR A 14 16.99 11.07 1.17
C THR A 14 16.42 10.20 2.29
N PRO A 15 16.41 10.66 3.56
CA PRO A 15 15.74 9.93 4.62
C PRO A 15 14.21 10.10 4.59
N TYR A 16 13.68 11.04 3.80
CA TYR A 16 12.26 11.38 3.78
C TYR A 16 11.58 10.91 2.49
N TYR A 17 10.56 10.06 2.65
CA TYR A 17 9.70 9.60 1.57
C TYR A 17 8.23 9.79 1.95
N HIS A 18 7.45 10.39 1.05
CA HIS A 18 6.00 10.42 1.19
C HIS A 18 5.40 9.21 0.46
N CYS A 19 5.20 8.13 1.20
CA CYS A 19 4.64 6.90 0.65
C CYS A 19 3.11 6.97 0.61
N THR A 20 2.52 6.75 -0.57
CA THR A 20 1.07 6.64 -0.72
C THR A 20 0.71 5.30 -1.37
N SER A 21 -0.39 4.71 -0.91
CA SER A 21 -1.00 3.54 -1.52
C SER A 21 -2.33 3.93 -2.15
N ARG A 22 -2.46 3.66 -3.46
CA ARG A 22 -3.71 3.85 -4.20
C ARG A 22 -4.16 2.52 -4.76
N CYS A 23 -5.40 2.15 -4.49
CA CYS A 23 -6.02 1.00 -5.11
C CYS A 23 -6.49 1.35 -6.51
N VAL A 24 -6.15 0.50 -7.47
CA VAL A 24 -6.67 0.57 -8.84
C VAL A 24 -7.75 -0.50 -9.02
N ARG A 25 -8.68 -0.28 -9.94
CA ARG A 25 -9.72 -1.26 -10.35
C ARG A 25 -10.65 -1.73 -9.21
N ARG A 26 -11.23 -0.80 -8.44
CA ARG A 26 -12.16 -1.09 -7.32
C ARG A 26 -11.58 -1.99 -6.22
N ALA A 27 -10.25 -2.15 -6.15
CA ALA A 27 -9.63 -2.85 -5.04
C ALA A 27 -9.83 -2.07 -3.73
N PHE A 28 -10.13 -2.79 -2.65
CA PHE A 28 -10.32 -2.19 -1.32
C PHE A 28 -8.96 -1.87 -0.69
N LEU A 29 -8.80 -0.63 -0.20
CA LEU A 29 -7.53 -0.16 0.36
C LEU A 29 -7.28 -0.73 1.76
N CYS A 30 -8.23 -0.54 2.66
CA CYS A 30 -8.21 -1.04 4.03
C CYS A 30 -9.64 -1.16 4.58
N GLY A 31 -9.80 -1.80 5.73
CA GLY A 31 -11.08 -2.01 6.39
C GLY A 31 -11.81 -3.27 5.95
N PHE A 32 -12.97 -3.49 6.54
CA PHE A 32 -13.82 -4.65 6.28
C PHE A 32 -14.72 -4.44 5.07
N ASN A 33 -14.59 -5.32 4.08
CA ASN A 33 -15.45 -5.33 2.91
C ASN A 33 -16.63 -6.27 3.15
N ILE A 34 -17.84 -5.71 3.26
CA ILE A 34 -19.09 -6.43 3.55
C ILE A 34 -19.47 -7.37 2.39
N ASP A 35 -19.34 -6.91 1.14
CA ASP A 35 -19.74 -7.68 -0.06
C ASP A 35 -18.94 -8.99 -0.21
N THR A 36 -17.69 -8.99 0.25
CA THR A 36 -16.77 -10.15 0.16
C THR A 36 -16.47 -10.80 1.51
N ASN A 37 -16.97 -10.24 2.61
CA ASN A 37 -16.71 -10.67 3.99
C ASN A 37 -15.20 -10.79 4.30
N LYS A 38 -14.39 -9.84 3.79
CA LYS A 38 -12.92 -9.85 3.92
C LYS A 38 -12.42 -8.61 4.66
N ASP A 39 -11.51 -8.84 5.59
CA ASP A 39 -10.80 -7.78 6.30
C ASP A 39 -9.49 -7.42 5.57
N TYR A 40 -9.30 -6.13 5.28
CA TYR A 40 -8.09 -5.56 4.68
C TYR A 40 -7.33 -4.60 5.63
N GLU A 41 -7.67 -4.57 6.91
CA GLU A 41 -7.01 -3.75 7.96
C GLU A 41 -5.48 -3.92 7.98
N TYR A 42 -4.99 -5.14 7.72
CA TYR A 42 -3.55 -5.44 7.64
C TYR A 42 -2.78 -4.60 6.60
N ARG A 43 -3.48 -3.94 5.65
CA ARG A 43 -2.87 -3.08 4.62
C ARG A 43 -2.65 -1.64 5.08
N ARG A 44 -3.16 -1.23 6.25
CA ARG A 44 -2.92 0.11 6.82
C ARG A 44 -1.49 0.30 7.31
N GLN A 45 -0.78 -0.78 7.60
CA GLN A 45 0.63 -0.70 7.95
C GLN A 45 1.42 -0.33 6.68
N TRP A 46 1.67 0.98 6.58
CA TRP A 46 2.63 1.64 5.71
C TRP A 46 3.51 2.50 6.58
#